data_AF-A0A8J5QYZ8-F1
#
_entry.id   AF-A0A8J5QYZ8-F1
#
_cell.length_a   1.000
_cell.length_b   1.000
_cell.length_c   1.000
_cell.angle_alpha   90.00
_cell.angle_beta   90.00
_cell.angle_gamma   90.00
#
_symmetry.space_group_name_H-M   'P 1'
#
loop_
_entity.id
_entity.type
_entity.pdbx_description
1 polymer ?
#
loop_
_entity_poly.entity_id
_entity_poly.type
_entity_poly.pdbx_seq_one_letter_code
_entity_poly.pdbx_strand_id
1 'polypeptide(L)'
;MRHTVLVAITAAIGNMLRGWDITTITSIALYIKREFHLEASPVMEVLLVAMSVFGTAIITTLYGWVSDVVGRRPMLIASSHLYFAGGLIIMLWSRNFYVLLLGRLLEVLGVGLAAMFIPV
;
A
#
# COMPACT_ATOMS: atom_id res chain seq x y z
N MET A 1 10.83 27.22 -12.92
CA MET A 1 11.70 26.55 -11.92
C MET A 1 10.96 26.20 -10.63
N ARG A 2 10.26 27.12 -9.95
CA ARG A 2 9.53 26.83 -8.69
C ARG A 2 8.53 25.65 -8.78
N HIS A 3 7.73 25.56 -9.85
CA HIS A 3 6.77 24.47 -10.02
C HIS A 3 7.44 23.10 -10.21
N THR A 4 8.54 23.05 -10.96
CA THR A 4 9.31 21.83 -11.18
C THR A 4 9.92 21.28 -9.88
N VAL A 5 10.39 22.17 -9.00
CA VAL A 5 10.91 21.79 -7.67
C VAL A 5 9.80 21.20 -6.79
N LEU A 6 8.60 21.80 -6.79
CA LEU A 6 7.46 21.26 -6.05
C LEU A 6 7.05 19.87 -6.53
N VAL A 7 7.02 19.67 -7.85
CA VAL A 7 6.74 18.37 -8.47
C VAL A 7 7.80 17.33 -8.09
N ALA A 8 9.08 17.70 -8.16
CA ALA A 8 10.18 16.82 -7.77
C ALA A 8 10.13 16.43 -6.28
N ILE A 9 9.80 17.38 -5.39
CA ILE A 9 9.64 17.11 -3.95
C ILE A 9 8.48 16.14 -3.73
N THR A 10 7.32 16.36 -4.35
CA THR A 10 6.18 15.44 -4.22
C THR A 10 6.50 14.04 -4.76
N ALA A 11 7.28 13.96 -5.83
CA ALA A 11 7.72 12.69 -6.37
C ALA A 11 8.73 11.96 -5.49
N ALA A 12 9.67 12.69 -4.89
CA ALA A 12 10.63 12.15 -3.94
C ALA A 12 9.92 11.60 -2.69
N ILE A 13 8.98 12.36 -2.12
CA ILE A 13 8.18 11.94 -0.96
C ILE A 13 7.38 10.67 -1.29
N GLY A 14 6.70 10.65 -2.44
CA GLY A 14 5.91 9.50 -2.86
C GLY A 14 6.73 8.22 -3.03
N ASN A 15 7.90 8.32 -3.67
CA ASN A 15 8.82 7.19 -3.81
C ASN A 15 9.41 6.75 -2.46
N MET A 16 9.71 7.69 -1.55
CA MET A 16 10.17 7.39 -0.20
C MET A 16 9.12 6.62 0.60
N LEU A 17 7.85 7.05 0.57
CA LEU A 17 6.74 6.35 1.23
C LEU A 17 6.58 4.92 0.71
N ARG A 18 6.67 4.71 -0.61
CA ARG A 18 6.63 3.36 -1.20
C ARG A 18 7.78 2.48 -0.72
N GLY A 19 8.99 3.02 -0.66
CA GLY A 19 10.16 2.28 -0.15
C GLY A 19 10.03 1.93 1.34
N TRP A 20 9.46 2.85 2.13
CA TRP A 20 9.22 2.64 3.55
C TRP A 20 8.21 1.51 3.78
N ASP A 21 7.13 1.47 3.01
CA ASP A 21 6.08 0.46 3.12
C ASP A 21 6.61 -0.97 2.90
N ILE A 22 7.37 -1.19 1.82
CA ILE A 22 7.99 -2.48 1.51
C ILE A 22 8.93 -2.93 2.63
N THR A 23 9.78 -2.02 3.12
CA THR A 23 10.76 -2.31 4.16
C THR A 23 10.08 -2.64 5.50
N THR A 24 8.96 -1.98 5.79
CA THR A 24 8.22 -2.15 7.04
C THR A 24 7.56 -3.52 7.11
N ILE A 25 6.94 -4.01 6.01
CA ILE A 25 6.41 -5.39 5.97
C ILE A 25 7.49 -6.40 6.31
N THR A 26 8.63 -6.31 5.62
CA THR A 26 9.73 -7.28 5.78
C THR A 26 10.25 -7.28 7.22
N SER A 27 10.28 -6.11 7.86
CA SER A 27 10.73 -5.96 9.25
C SER A 27 9.71 -6.47 10.28
N ILE A 28 8.42 -6.25 10.05
CA ILE A 28 7.33 -6.57 11.00
C ILE A 28 6.82 -8.00 10.85
N ALA A 29 7.08 -8.68 9.73
CA ALA A 29 6.62 -10.05 9.47
C ALA A 29 6.93 -11.05 10.61
N LEU A 30 8.11 -10.92 11.24
CA LEU A 30 8.52 -11.76 12.38
C LEU A 30 7.74 -11.43 13.67
N TYR A 31 7.35 -10.16 13.86
CA TYR A 31 6.58 -9.72 15.03
C TYR A 31 5.11 -10.12 14.93
N ILE A 32 4.51 -10.03 13.74
CA ILE A 32 3.13 -10.49 13.48
C ILE A 32 2.97 -11.98 13.82
N LYS A 33 3.98 -12.81 13.56
CA LYS A 33 3.93 -14.24 13.95
C LYS A 33 3.78 -14.44 15.45
N ARG A 34 4.51 -13.67 16.25
CA ARG A 34 4.47 -13.77 17.72
C ARG A 34 3.15 -13.23 18.28
N GLU A 35 2.70 -12.08 17.78
CA GLU A 35 1.48 -11.42 18.26
C GLU A 35 0.23 -12.28 18.02
N PHE A 36 0.12 -12.90 16.84
CA PHE A 36 -1.03 -13.73 16.49
C PHE A 36 -0.87 -15.21 16.88
N HIS A 37 0.18 -15.57 17.65
CA HIS A 37 0.47 -16.95 18.07
C HIS A 37 0.54 -17.94 16.88
N LEU A 38 1.03 -17.48 15.73
CA LEU A 38 1.08 -18.22 14.46
C LEU A 38 2.38 -19.02 14.29
N GLU A 39 3.08 -19.32 15.39
CA GLU A 39 4.42 -19.95 15.39
C GLU A 39 4.47 -21.29 14.64
N ALA A 40 3.33 -22.00 14.54
CA ALA A 40 3.22 -23.28 13.86
C ALA A 40 3.01 -23.20 12.33
N SER A 41 2.78 -22.02 11.74
CA SER A 41 2.43 -21.90 10.32
C SER A 41 3.21 -20.80 9.59
N PRO A 42 4.32 -21.13 8.91
CA PRO A 42 5.02 -20.18 8.02
C PRO A 42 4.13 -19.70 6.86
N VAL A 43 3.01 -20.36 6.60
CA VAL A 43 2.06 -20.06 5.53
C VAL A 43 1.47 -18.65 5.68
N MET A 44 1.27 -18.15 6.91
CA MET A 44 0.61 -16.86 7.13
C MET A 44 1.47 -15.66 6.77
N GLU A 45 2.79 -15.73 7.01
CA GLU A 45 3.73 -14.69 6.57
C GLU A 45 3.79 -14.63 5.04
N VAL A 46 3.95 -15.80 4.41
CA VAL A 46 3.95 -15.92 2.96
C VAL A 46 2.63 -15.42 2.38
N LEU A 47 1.51 -15.69 3.04
CA LEU A 47 0.18 -15.21 2.62
C LEU A 47 0.09 -13.69 2.66
N LEU A 48 0.61 -13.03 3.70
CA LEU A 48 0.57 -11.57 3.81
C LEU A 48 1.40 -10.89 2.72
N VAL A 49 2.60 -11.41 2.45
CA VAL A 49 3.45 -10.93 1.37
C VAL A 49 2.82 -11.25 0.00
N ALA A 50 2.32 -12.47 -0.20
CA ALA A 50 1.68 -12.89 -1.44
C ALA A 50 0.42 -12.07 -1.76
N MET A 51 -0.42 -11.76 -0.76
CA MET A 51 -1.57 -10.89 -0.95
C MET A 51 -1.16 -9.47 -1.34
N SER A 52 -0.04 -8.97 -0.80
CA SER A 52 0.49 -7.66 -1.18
C SER A 52 0.98 -7.65 -2.64
N VAL A 53 1.67 -8.71 -3.08
CA VAL A 53 2.10 -8.88 -4.48
C VAL A 53 0.90 -9.04 -5.41
N PHE A 54 -0.08 -9.86 -5.01
CA PHE A 54 -1.31 -10.09 -5.76
C PHE A 54 -2.14 -8.81 -5.92
N GLY A 55 -2.33 -8.05 -4.83
CA GLY A 55 -3.00 -6.75 -4.87
C GLY A 55 -2.28 -5.78 -5.80
N THR A 56 -0.94 -5.72 -5.73
CA THR A 56 -0.12 -4.89 -6.62
C THR A 56 -0.29 -5.27 -8.10
N ALA A 57 -0.32 -6.57 -8.41
CA ALA A 57 -0.53 -7.07 -9.77
C ALA A 57 -1.91 -6.66 -10.33
N ILE A 58 -2.96 -6.78 -9.52
CA ILE A 58 -4.32 -6.35 -9.89
C ILE A 58 -4.34 -4.84 -10.19
N ILE A 59 -3.81 -4.01 -9.28
CA ILE A 59 -3.80 -2.55 -9.46
C ILE A 59 -3.05 -2.19 -10.73
N THR A 60 -1.86 -2.75 -10.94
CA THR A 60 -1.02 -2.44 -12.09
C THR A 60 -1.74 -2.77 -13.40
N THR A 61 -2.53 -3.84 -13.43
CA THR A 61 -3.31 -4.24 -14.61
C THR A 61 -4.52 -3.32 -14.82
N LEU A 62 -5.24 -2.99 -13.74
CA LEU A 62 -6.46 -2.17 -13.82
C LEU A 62 -6.18 -0.67 -13.93
N TYR A 63 -4.98 -0.21 -13.55
CA TYR A 63 -4.64 1.21 -13.45
C TYR A 63 -4.84 1.95 -14.77
N GLY A 64 -4.47 1.34 -15.91
CA GLY A 64 -4.56 1.99 -17.22
C GLY A 64 -6.01 2.32 -17.57
N TRP A 65 -6.89 1.32 -17.49
CA TRP A 65 -8.31 1.50 -17.78
C TRP A 65 -8.99 2.46 -16.79
N VAL A 66 -8.70 2.36 -15.49
CA VAL A 66 -9.30 3.23 -14.47
C VAL A 66 -8.79 4.68 -14.60
N SER A 67 -7.52 4.88 -14.96
CA SER A 67 -6.94 6.22 -15.20
C SER A 67 -7.63 6.93 -16.35
N ASP A 68 -7.99 6.19 -17.40
CA ASP A 68 -8.62 6.75 -18.60
C ASP A 68 -10.08 7.15 -18.35
N VAL A 69 -10.80 6.43 -17.46
CA VAL A 69 -12.21 6.70 -17.15
C VAL A 69 -12.38 7.77 -16.06
N VAL A 70 -11.58 7.71 -15.00
CA VAL A 70 -11.77 8.53 -13.77
C VAL A 70 -10.94 9.82 -13.81
N GLY A 71 -9.82 9.82 -14.54
CA GLY A 71 -8.89 10.95 -14.63
C GLY A 71 -7.89 11.03 -13.47
N ARG A 72 -6.72 11.64 -13.74
CA ARG A 72 -5.54 11.60 -12.85
C ARG A 72 -5.70 12.26 -11.47
N ARG A 73 -6.45 13.37 -11.39
CA ARG A 73 -6.63 14.15 -10.13
C ARG A 73 -7.46 13.42 -9.06
N PRO A 74 -8.69 12.94 -9.33
CA PRO A 74 -9.48 12.23 -8.34
C PRO A 74 -8.84 10.90 -7.91
N MET A 75 -8.08 10.25 -8.79
CA MET A 75 -7.37 9.00 -8.49
C MET A 75 -6.27 9.18 -7.43
N LEU A 76 -5.55 10.31 -7.46
CA LEU A 76 -4.58 10.70 -6.43
C LEU A 76 -5.22 11.00 -5.06
N ILE A 77 -6.43 11.58 -5.06
CA ILE A 77 -7.16 11.85 -3.83
C ILE A 77 -7.66 10.53 -3.23
N ALA A 78 -8.24 9.67 -4.08
CA ALA A 78 -8.70 8.34 -3.68
C ALA A 78 -7.55 7.48 -3.13
N SER A 79 -6.38 7.49 -3.77
CA SER A 79 -5.20 6.74 -3.30
C SER A 79 -4.74 7.19 -1.91
N SER A 80 -4.80 8.50 -1.64
CA SER A 80 -4.43 9.07 -0.34
C SER A 80 -5.41 8.64 0.76
N HIS A 81 -6.71 8.61 0.47
CA HIS A 81 -7.72 8.12 1.40
C HIS A 81 -7.59 6.62 1.66
N LEU A 82 -7.33 5.83 0.62
CA LEU A 82 -7.12 4.38 0.74
C LEU A 82 -5.89 4.07 1.59
N TYR A 83 -4.78 4.80 1.38
CA TYR A 83 -3.59 4.64 2.20
C TYR A 83 -3.84 4.99 3.67
N PHE A 84 -4.51 6.13 3.92
CA PHE A 84 -4.80 6.56 5.29
C PHE A 84 -5.79 5.63 6.00
N ALA A 85 -6.87 5.21 5.32
CA ALA A 85 -7.86 4.31 5.90
C ALA A 85 -7.29 2.89 6.12
N GLY A 86 -6.59 2.35 5.12
CA GLY A 86 -5.98 1.02 5.19
C GLY A 86 -4.88 0.93 6.24
N GLY A 87 -3.90 1.83 6.17
CA GLY A 87 -2.72 1.81 7.02
C GLY A 87 -2.95 2.33 8.44
N LEU A 88 -3.70 3.42 8.61
CA LEU A 88 -3.87 4.03 9.95
C LEU A 88 -5.11 3.54 10.68
N ILE A 89 -6.25 3.38 10.01
CA ILE A 89 -7.52 3.08 10.70
C ILE A 89 -7.68 1.58 10.88
N ILE A 90 -7.48 0.80 9.81
CA ILE A 90 -7.79 -0.63 9.81
C ILE A 90 -6.68 -1.45 10.49
N MET A 91 -5.40 -1.11 10.27
CA MET A 91 -4.32 -1.81 10.95
C MET A 91 -4.23 -1.48 12.44
N LEU A 92 -4.50 -0.23 12.85
CA LEU A 92 -4.41 0.16 14.26
C LEU A 92 -5.50 -0.51 15.13
N TRP A 93 -6.67 -0.80 14.55
CA TRP A 93 -7.76 -1.49 15.23
C TRP A 93 -7.83 -2.99 14.95
N SER A 94 -6.83 -3.55 14.27
CA SER A 94 -6.78 -4.96 13.94
C SER A 94 -6.61 -5.83 15.20
N ARG A 95 -7.70 -6.48 15.62
CA ARG A 95 -7.66 -7.58 16.62
C ARG A 95 -7.50 -8.98 16.01
N ASN A 96 -7.68 -9.11 14.70
CA ASN A 96 -7.70 -10.38 13.99
C ASN A 96 -6.80 -10.32 12.75
N PHE A 97 -6.08 -11.41 12.46
CA PHE A 97 -5.19 -11.51 11.31
C PHE A 97 -5.88 -11.20 9.97
N TYR A 98 -7.15 -11.58 9.80
CA TYR A 98 -7.93 -11.27 8.60
C TYR A 98 -8.21 -9.77 8.43
N VAL A 99 -8.38 -9.03 9.53
CA VAL A 99 -8.58 -7.57 9.48
C VAL A 99 -7.27 -6.89 9.10
N LEU A 100 -6.14 -7.37 9.62
CA LEU A 100 -4.81 -6.92 9.21
C LEU A 100 -4.56 -7.17 7.72
N LEU A 101 -4.96 -8.34 7.21
CA LEU A 101 -4.83 -8.70 5.80
C LEU A 101 -5.67 -7.79 4.89
N LEU A 102 -6.91 -7.46 5.31
CA LEU A 102 -7.77 -6.53 4.59
C LEU A 102 -7.22 -5.10 4.60
N GLY A 103 -6.74 -4.62 5.76
CA GLY A 103 -6.07 -3.33 5.88
C GLY A 103 -4.87 -3.25 4.94
N ARG A 104 -4.09 -4.33 4.86
CA ARG A 104 -2.95 -4.45 3.97
C ARG A 104 -3.33 -4.40 2.50
N LEU A 105 -4.39 -5.11 2.09
CA LEU A 105 -4.88 -5.05 0.72
C LEU A 105 -5.30 -3.63 0.35
N LEU A 106 -6.03 -2.93 1.21
CA LEU A 106 -6.45 -1.55 0.98
C LEU A 106 -5.28 -0.58 0.92
N GLU A 107 -4.28 -0.76 1.77
CA GLU A 107 -3.05 0.03 1.74
C GLU A 107 -2.28 -0.18 0.44
N VAL A 108 -2.14 -1.43 -0.01
CA VAL A 108 -1.51 -1.77 -1.29
C VAL A 108 -2.26 -1.15 -2.48
N LEU A 109 -3.60 -1.13 -2.44
CA LEU A 109 -4.44 -0.39 -3.40
C LEU A 109 -4.11 1.11 -3.40
N GLY A 110 -3.98 1.72 -2.22
CA GLY A 110 -3.60 3.13 -2.07
C GLY A 110 -2.20 3.44 -2.61
N VAL A 111 -1.17 2.72 -2.15
CA VAL A 111 0.22 2.94 -2.59
C VAL A 111 0.38 2.66 -4.08
N GLY A 112 -0.22 1.59 -4.58
CA GLY A 112 -0.12 1.19 -5.99
C GLY A 112 -0.71 2.24 -6.93
N LEU A 113 -1.87 2.83 -6.57
CA LEU A 113 -2.46 3.92 -7.33
C LEU A 113 -1.58 5.18 -7.24
N ALA A 114 -1.13 5.56 -6.04
CA ALA A 114 -0.29 6.74 -5.86
C ALA A 114 1.03 6.65 -6.67
N ALA A 115 1.68 5.48 -6.66
CA ALA A 115 2.94 5.22 -7.37
C ALA A 115 2.85 5.45 -8.88
N MET A 116 1.69 5.20 -9.50
CA MET A 116 1.50 5.36 -10.95
C MET A 116 1.25 6.81 -11.38
N PHE A 117 0.83 7.67 -10.44
CA PHE A 117 0.56 9.09 -10.70
C PHE A 117 1.64 10.03 -10.19
N ILE A 118 2.51 9.54 -9.32
CA ILE A 118 3.72 10.26 -8.94
C ILE A 118 4.54 10.52 -10.22
N PRO A 119 4.74 11.79 -10.60
CA PRO A 119 5.48 12.12 -11.80
C PRO A 119 6.94 11.71 -11.63
N VAL A 120 7.43 10.90 -12.57
CA VAL A 120 8.84 10.48 -12.67
C VAL A 120 9.65 11.54 -13.43
#